data_AF-A0A357D4S5-F1
#
_entry.id   AF-A0A357D4S5-F1
#
_cell.length_a   1.000
_cell.length_b   1.000
_cell.length_c   1.000
_cell.angle_alpha   90.00
_cell.angle_beta   90.00
_cell.angle_gamma   90.00
#
_symmetry.space_group_name_H-M   'P 1'
#
loop_
_entity.id
_entity.type
_entity.pdbx_description
1 polymer ?
#
loop_
_entity_poly.entity_id
_entity_poly.type
_entity_poly.pdbx_seq_one_letter_code
_entity_poly.pdbx_strand_id
1 'polypeptide(L)'
;MPEADLGMADEGKRGAKEADAEKEEPATSRSSDASGVSKTSQLMLDLLTSKGALTLPFILREVKLPTPTVWQALEELMLCGFITNDSF
;
A
#
# COMPACT_ATOMS: atom_id res chain seq x y z
N MET A 1 70.98 -30.42 0.53
CA MET A 1 70.24 -31.08 -0.56
C MET A 1 68.91 -30.36 -0.71
N PRO A 2 68.56 -29.84 -1.90
CA PRO A 2 67.33 -29.11 -2.13
C PRO A 2 66.20 -30.08 -2.54
N GLU A 3 65.00 -29.88 -2.00
CA GLU A 3 63.77 -30.44 -2.57
C GLU A 3 62.82 -29.29 -2.93
N ALA A 4 62.37 -29.35 -4.18
CA ALA A 4 61.45 -28.44 -4.82
C ALA A 4 60.02 -29.03 -4.83
N ASP A 5 59.12 -28.26 -5.45
CA ASP A 5 57.78 -28.62 -5.93
C ASP A 5 56.61 -28.26 -4.98
N LEU A 6 56.05 -27.06 -5.12
CA LEU A 6 54.97 -26.66 -6.05
C LEU A 6 53.59 -27.20 -5.65
N GLY A 7 52.92 -26.47 -4.76
CA GLY A 7 51.48 -26.56 -4.52
C GLY A 7 50.82 -25.22 -4.86
N MET A 8 50.36 -25.09 -6.10
CA MET A 8 49.58 -23.97 -6.62
C MET A 8 48.20 -23.93 -5.92
N ALA A 9 47.96 -22.96 -5.03
CA ALA A 9 46.62 -22.69 -4.50
C ALA A 9 46.03 -21.48 -5.24
N ASP A 10 45.33 -21.78 -6.34
CA ASP A 10 44.43 -20.86 -7.04
C ASP A 10 43.14 -20.76 -6.23
N GLU A 11 43.03 -19.77 -5.34
CA GLU A 11 41.74 -19.44 -4.73
C GLU A 11 41.07 -18.34 -5.54
N GLY A 12 40.34 -18.78 -6.57
CA GLY A 12 39.41 -17.95 -7.31
C GLY A 12 38.31 -17.41 -6.42
N LYS A 13 38.49 -16.21 -5.86
CA LYS A 13 37.40 -15.44 -5.25
C LYS A 13 36.75 -14.54 -6.29
N ARG A 14 35.98 -15.18 -7.19
CA ARG A 14 34.95 -14.52 -8.01
C ARG A 14 33.59 -14.80 -7.40
N GLY A 15 32.83 -13.74 -7.17
CA GLY A 15 31.43 -13.80 -6.73
C GLY A 15 31.24 -13.08 -5.40
N ALA A 16 30.31 -12.16 -5.22
CA ALA A 16 29.26 -11.70 -6.10
C ALA A 16 29.05 -10.22 -5.83
N LYS A 17 28.90 -9.48 -6.92
CA LYS A 17 28.37 -8.13 -6.98
C LYS A 17 26.98 -8.21 -6.34
N GLU A 18 26.81 -7.59 -5.18
CA GLU A 18 25.51 -7.40 -4.54
C GLU A 18 24.67 -6.59 -5.52
N ALA A 19 23.88 -7.31 -6.31
CA ALA A 19 22.79 -6.74 -7.08
C ALA A 19 21.72 -6.44 -6.04
N ASP A 20 21.78 -5.23 -5.51
CA ASP A 20 20.64 -4.56 -4.91
C ASP A 20 19.62 -4.35 -6.03
N ALA A 21 18.89 -5.43 -6.33
CA ALA A 21 17.64 -5.35 -7.04
C ALA A 21 16.62 -4.94 -5.97
N GLU A 22 16.61 -3.64 -5.70
CA GLU A 22 15.49 -2.95 -5.08
C GLU A 22 14.26 -3.38 -5.89
N LYS A 23 13.56 -4.37 -5.33
CA LYS A 23 12.31 -4.89 -5.86
C LYS A 23 11.32 -3.76 -5.62
N GLU A 24 11.23 -2.84 -6.59
CA GLU A 24 10.06 -1.99 -6.75
C GLU A 24 8.86 -2.93 -6.81
N GLU A 25 8.23 -3.08 -5.65
CA GLU A 25 6.93 -3.72 -5.51
C GLU A 25 6.04 -3.02 -6.54
N PRO A 26 5.40 -3.77 -7.46
CA PRO A 26 4.52 -3.13 -8.41
C PRO A 26 3.47 -2.42 -7.58
N ALA A 27 3.42 -1.10 -7.68
CA ALA A 27 2.32 -0.28 -7.21
C ALA A 27 1.07 -0.96 -7.76
N THR A 28 0.47 -1.78 -6.90
CA THR A 28 -0.61 -2.66 -7.28
C THR A 28 -1.68 -1.65 -7.65
N SER A 29 -1.91 -1.50 -8.95
CA SER A 29 -3.15 -0.96 -9.49
C SER A 29 -4.22 -1.94 -9.04
N ARG A 30 -4.52 -1.89 -7.75
CA ARG A 30 -5.68 -2.47 -7.13
C ARG A 30 -6.74 -1.48 -7.57
N SER A 31 -7.24 -1.69 -8.78
CA SER A 31 -8.60 -1.31 -9.12
C SER A 31 -9.43 -2.01 -8.06
N SER A 32 -9.58 -1.36 -6.90
CA SER A 32 -10.33 -1.90 -5.80
C SER A 32 -11.75 -1.96 -6.33
N ASP A 33 -12.17 -3.18 -6.66
CA ASP A 33 -13.45 -3.44 -7.31
C ASP A 33 -14.53 -3.06 -6.29
N ALA A 34 -14.95 -1.80 -6.37
CA ALA A 34 -15.96 -1.22 -5.50
C ALA A 34 -17.37 -1.65 -5.93
N SER A 35 -17.50 -2.66 -6.81
CA SER A 35 -18.79 -3.18 -7.26
C SER A 35 -19.62 -3.83 -6.14
N GLY A 36 -19.04 -4.01 -4.94
CA GLY A 36 -19.71 -4.57 -3.77
C GLY A 36 -20.15 -3.58 -2.68
N VAL A 37 -19.82 -2.29 -2.78
CA VAL A 37 -20.17 -1.30 -1.75
C VAL A 37 -21.45 -0.53 -2.08
N SER A 38 -22.10 0.02 -1.07
CA SER A 38 -23.26 0.91 -1.25
C SER A 38 -22.92 2.11 -2.13
N LYS A 39 -23.91 2.65 -2.85
CA LYS A 39 -23.77 3.89 -3.63
C LYS A 39 -23.25 5.05 -2.77
N THR A 40 -23.67 5.12 -1.52
CA THR A 40 -23.21 6.16 -0.59
C THR A 40 -21.73 5.99 -0.25
N SER A 41 -21.29 4.77 -0.05
CA SER A 41 -19.89 4.43 0.21
C SER A 41 -19.02 4.69 -1.01
N GLN A 42 -19.53 4.43 -2.22
CA GLN A 42 -18.84 4.79 -3.44
C GLN A 42 -18.69 6.31 -3.62
N LEU A 43 -19.72 7.10 -3.28
CA LEU A 43 -19.60 8.56 -3.22
C LEU A 43 -18.55 9.01 -2.19
N MET A 44 -18.50 8.35 -1.03
CA MET A 44 -17.53 8.69 0.02
C MET A 44 -16.10 8.31 -0.39
N LEU A 45 -15.93 7.19 -1.09
CA LEU A 45 -14.66 6.75 -1.64
C LEU A 45 -14.16 7.71 -2.72
N ASP A 46 -15.04 8.17 -3.61
CA ASP A 46 -14.71 9.15 -4.65
C ASP A 46 -14.27 10.49 -4.03
N LEU A 47 -15.00 10.97 -3.02
CA LEU A 47 -14.64 12.17 -2.26
C LEU A 47 -13.24 12.05 -1.64
N LEU A 48 -12.96 10.93 -0.97
CA LEU A 48 -11.68 10.68 -0.30
C LEU A 48 -10.53 10.44 -1.30
N THR A 49 -10.82 9.85 -2.46
CA THR A 49 -9.82 9.68 -3.54
C THR A 49 -9.47 11.02 -4.17
N SER A 50 -10.46 11.91 -4.34
CA SER A 50 -10.29 13.23 -4.94
C SER A 50 -9.60 14.23 -3.99
N LYS A 51 -9.94 14.23 -2.70
CA LYS A 51 -9.46 15.21 -1.71
C LYS A 51 -8.39 14.69 -0.75
N GLY A 52 -8.15 13.38 -0.73
CA GLY A 52 -7.30 12.72 0.25
C GLY A 52 -8.00 12.49 1.58
N ALA A 53 -7.21 12.23 2.63
CA ALA A 53 -7.71 11.99 3.97
C ALA A 53 -8.43 13.24 4.51
N LEU A 54 -9.69 13.07 4.92
CA LEU A 54 -10.52 14.13 5.48
C LEU A 54 -10.99 13.75 6.88
N THR A 55 -11.17 14.76 7.75
CA THR A 55 -11.81 14.53 9.04
C THR A 55 -13.33 14.53 8.90
N LEU A 56 -14.00 13.79 9.78
CA LEU A 56 -15.46 13.65 9.80
C LEU A 56 -16.25 14.97 9.67
N PRO A 57 -15.92 16.07 10.39
CA PRO A 57 -16.63 17.34 10.24
C PRO A 57 -16.49 17.97 8.85
N PHE A 58 -15.37 17.75 8.15
CA PHE A 58 -15.24 18.22 6.76
C PHE A 58 -16.08 17.37 5.80
N ILE A 59 -16.06 16.05 5.99
CA ILE A 59 -16.88 15.13 5.19
C ILE A 59 -18.36 15.53 5.32
N LEU A 60 -18.87 15.70 6.54
CA LEU A 60 -20.28 16.06 6.77
C LEU A 60 -20.69 17.39 6.12
N ARG A 61 -19.79 18.38 6.03
CA ARG A 61 -20.05 19.64 5.32
C ARG A 61 -20.14 19.46 3.81
N GLU A 62 -19.35 18.54 3.25
CA GLU A 62 -19.30 18.29 1.80
C GLU A 62 -20.49 17.47 1.31
N VAL A 63 -20.81 16.36 1.98
CA VAL A 63 -21.79 15.40 1.42
C VAL A 63 -23.26 15.78 1.64
N LYS A 64 -23.60 16.77 2.48
CA LYS A 64 -25.01 17.17 2.78
C LYS A 64 -25.94 15.97 3.05
N LEU A 65 -25.40 14.88 3.59
CA LEU A 65 -26.13 13.67 3.97
C LEU A 65 -26.35 13.65 5.49
N PRO A 66 -27.32 12.88 5.98
CA PRO A 66 -27.48 12.66 7.41
C PRO A 66 -26.21 12.06 8.02
N THR A 67 -25.80 12.57 9.19
CA THR A 67 -24.66 12.05 9.95
C THR A 67 -24.62 10.53 10.09
N PRO A 68 -25.71 9.81 10.44
CA PRO A 68 -25.65 8.35 10.54
C PRO A 68 -25.36 7.68 9.20
N THR A 69 -25.88 8.22 8.09
CA THR A 69 -25.65 7.70 6.74
C THR A 69 -24.19 7.84 6.33
N VAL A 70 -23.55 8.95 6.69
CA VAL A 70 -22.11 9.15 6.45
C VAL A 70 -21.28 8.18 7.28
N TRP A 71 -21.62 7.99 8.56
CA TRP A 71 -20.95 7.01 9.41
C TRP A 71 -21.05 5.58 8.87
N GLN A 72 -22.25 5.15 8.47
CA GLN A 72 -22.45 3.81 7.90
C GLN A 72 -21.62 3.60 6.63
N ALA A 73 -21.56 4.61 5.76
CA ALA A 73 -20.75 4.53 4.54
C ALA A 73 -19.25 4.44 4.84
N LEU A 74 -18.76 5.24 5.80
CA LEU A 74 -17.35 5.17 6.22
C LEU A 74 -17.02 3.84 6.89
N GLU A 75 -17.93 3.30 7.72
CA GLU A 75 -17.78 1.99 8.35
C GLU A 75 -17.71 0.87 7.31
N GLU A 76 -18.59 0.87 6.31
CA GLU A 76 -18.54 -0.10 5.21
C GLU A 76 -17.21 -0.02 4.45
N LEU A 77 -16.72 1.19 4.15
CA LEU A 77 -15.42 1.36 3.50
C LEU A 77 -14.25 0.87 4.36
N MET A 78 -14.31 1.04 5.68
CA MET A 78 -13.31 0.50 6.61
C MET A 78 -13.35 -1.03 6.65
N LEU A 79 -14.54 -1.62 6.75
CA LEU A 79 -14.72 -3.08 6.78
C LEU A 79 -14.26 -3.74 5.48
N CYS A 80 -14.47 -3.07 4.35
CA CYS A 80 -13.98 -3.53 3.04
C CYS A 80 -12.49 -3.22 2.81
N GLY A 81 -11.83 -2.50 3.71
CA GLY A 81 -10.39 -2.19 3.61
C GLY A 81 -10.04 -1.11 2.58
N PHE A 82 -11.00 -0.26 2.19
CA PHE A 82 -10.74 0.87 1.29
C PHE A 82 -10.13 2.07 2.01
N ILE A 83 -10.48 2.26 3.29
CA ILE A 83 -9.98 3.35 4.12
C ILE A 83 -9.59 2.83 5.50
N THR A 84 -8.72 3.55 6.18
CA THR A 84 -8.35 3.29 7.57
C THR A 84 -8.69 4.51 8.42
N ASN A 85 -9.06 4.28 9.68
CA ASN A 85 -9.17 5.36 10.64
C ASN A 85 -7.80 5.58 11.29
N ASP A 86 -7.23 6.77 11.07
CA ASP A 86 -6.06 7.23 11.82
C ASP A 86 -6.55 7.66 13.21
N SER A 87 -6.61 6.69 14.13
CA SER A 87 -6.85 6.94 15.55
C SER A 87 -5.50 7.16 16.22
N PHE A 88 -5.30 8.39 16.70
CA PHE A 88 -4.16 8.77 17.55
C PHE A 88 -4.46 8.54 19.03
#